data_AF-A0A645JEE9-F1
#
_entry.id   AF-A0A645JEE9-F1
#
_cell.length_a   1.000
_cell.length_b   1.000
_cell.length_c   1.000
_cell.angle_alpha   90.00
_cell.angle_beta   90.00
_cell.angle_gamma   90.00
#
_symmetry.space_group_name_H-M   'P 1'
#
loop_
_entity.id
_entity.type
_entity.pdbx_description
1 polymer ?
#
loop_
_entity_poly.entity_id
_entity_poly.type
_entity_poly.pdbx_seq_one_letter_code
_entity_poly.pdbx_strand_id
1 'polypeptide(L)' 'MTLVAPNKISVPAIQELPLTLECRVIYKQKQDEHEITEENKKICYPQDVDSSFHGANKDFHTAYYGEIVSAYIIE' A
#
# COMPACT_ATOMS: atom_id res chain seq x y z
N MET A 1 -18.92 -4.03 2.37
CA MET A 1 -17.76 -4.71 1.78
C MET A 1 -17.94 -6.18 2.02
N THR A 2 -17.99 -6.96 0.95
CA THR A 2 -18.27 -8.39 0.98
C THR A 2 -16.99 -9.14 0.63
N LEU A 3 -16.58 -10.06 1.51
CA LEU A 3 -15.31 -10.78 1.38
C LEU A 3 -15.52 -12.08 0.58
N VAL A 4 -14.62 -12.34 -0.36
CA VAL A 4 -14.61 -13.55 -1.20
C VAL A 4 -13.34 -14.35 -0.94
N ALA A 5 -13.46 -15.67 -0.90
CA ALA A 5 -12.32 -16.55 -0.67
C ALA A 5 -11.26 -16.37 -1.77
N PRO A 6 -9.96 -16.34 -1.42
CA PRO A 6 -8.87 -16.21 -2.39
C PRO A 6 -8.56 -17.53 -3.11
N ASN A 7 -7.83 -17.44 -4.22
CA ASN A 7 -7.37 -18.56 -5.03
C ASN A 7 -6.02 -19.13 -4.58
N LYS A 8 -5.06 -18.28 -4.14
CA LYS A 8 -3.64 -18.64 -3.93
C LYS A 8 -3.02 -18.12 -2.63
N ILE A 9 -3.62 -17.15 -1.97
CA ILE A 9 -3.14 -16.58 -0.69
C ILE A 9 -4.17 -16.73 0.44
N SER A 10 -3.88 -16.22 1.63
CA SER A 10 -4.78 -16.30 2.80
C SER A 10 -5.66 -15.07 3.01
N VAL A 11 -5.47 -14.01 2.22
CA VAL A 11 -6.17 -12.72 2.36
C VAL A 11 -7.33 -12.69 1.37
N PRO A 12 -8.56 -12.32 1.81
CA PRO A 12 -9.74 -12.36 0.95
C PRO A 12 -9.73 -11.26 -0.11
N ALA A 13 -10.45 -11.53 -1.20
CA ALA A 13 -10.83 -10.54 -2.19
C ALA A 13 -12.06 -9.73 -1.75
N ILE A 14 -12.33 -8.63 -2.44
CA ILE A 14 -13.48 -7.76 -2.19
C ILE A 14 -14.41 -7.84 -3.40
N GLN A 15 -15.64 -8.31 -3.19
CA GLN A 15 -16.61 -8.54 -4.26
C GLN A 15 -16.92 -7.28 -5.07
N GLU A 16 -16.96 -6.12 -4.41
CA GLU A 16 -17.35 -4.86 -5.03
C GLU A 16 -16.25 -4.22 -5.91
N LEU A 17 -15.04 -4.78 -5.95
CA LEU A 17 -13.92 -4.25 -6.73
C LEU A 17 -13.82 -4.91 -8.11
N PRO A 18 -13.53 -4.14 -9.18
CA PRO A 18 -13.57 -4.64 -10.56
C PRO A 18 -12.41 -5.57 -10.94
N LEU A 19 -11.36 -5.65 -10.12
CA LEU A 19 -10.18 -6.48 -10.35
C LEU A 19 -9.53 -6.79 -9.00
N THR A 20 -9.20 -8.06 -8.79
CA THR A 20 -8.38 -8.51 -7.66
C THR A 20 -7.04 -9.02 -8.15
N LEU A 21 -5.97 -8.53 -7.51
CA LEU A 21 -4.62 -9.06 -7.64
C LEU A 21 -4.22 -9.68 -6.29
N GLU A 22 -3.99 -10.99 -6.29
CA GLU A 22 -3.39 -11.66 -5.14
C GLU A 22 -1.88 -11.59 -5.27
N CYS A 23 -1.25 -10.99 -4.27
CA CYS A 23 0.19 -10.74 -4.27
C CYS A 23 0.89 -11.42 -3.10
N ARG A 24 2.15 -11.81 -3.31
CA ARG A 24 3.09 -12.14 -2.23
C ARG A 24 4.14 -11.06 -2.13
N VAL A 25 4.44 -10.61 -0.91
CA VAL A 25 5.49 -9.62 -0.68
C VAL A 25 6.84 -10.29 -0.94
N ILE A 26 7.57 -9.80 -1.94
CA ILE A 26 8.92 -10.28 -2.27
C ILE A 26 10.00 -9.30 -1.82
N TYR A 27 9.64 -8.05 -1.54
CA TYR A 27 10.54 -7.02 -1.03
C TYR A 27 9.77 -5.98 -0.23
N LYS A 28 10.42 -5.44 0.82
CA LYS A 28 9.93 -4.28 1.58
C LYS A 28 11.08 -3.39 2.01
N GLN A 29 10.90 -2.08 1.93
CA GLN A 29 11.90 -1.10 2.36
C GLN A 29 11.23 0.18 2.86
N LYS A 30 11.62 0.65 4.04
CA LYS A 30 11.27 2.00 4.49
C LYS A 30 12.01 2.99 3.59
N GLN A 31 11.31 3.99 3.06
CA GLN A 31 11.95 5.03 2.25
C GLN A 31 13.09 5.67 3.03
N ASP A 32 14.20 5.91 2.33
CA ASP A 32 15.31 6.67 2.89
C ASP A 32 14.99 8.15 2.81
N GLU A 33 14.85 8.78 3.97
CA GLU A 33 14.57 10.20 4.09
C GLU A 33 15.67 11.08 3.47
N HIS A 34 16.91 10.59 3.38
CA HIS A 34 18.02 11.32 2.78
C HIS A 34 17.90 11.41 1.25
N GLU A 35 17.16 10.49 0.63
CA GLU A 35 16.92 10.44 -0.81
C GLU A 35 15.65 11.20 -1.25
N ILE A 36 14.90 11.78 -0.29
CA ILE A 36 13.70 12.57 -0.56
C ILE A 36 14.06 14.06 -0.54
N THR A 37 13.63 14.79 -1.57
CA THR A 37 13.87 16.24 -1.66
C THR A 37 13.15 16.99 -0.53
N GLU A 38 13.73 18.10 -0.08
CA GLU A 38 13.13 18.94 0.97
C GLU A 38 11.76 19.50 0.59
N GLU A 39 11.51 19.75 -0.70
CA GLU A 39 10.20 20.12 -1.22
C GLU A 39 9.16 19.02 -0.98
N ASN A 40 9.48 17.78 -1.34
CA ASN A 40 8.59 16.65 -1.15
C ASN A 40 8.41 16.31 0.32
N LYS A 41 9.43 16.47 1.17
CA LYS A 41 9.29 16.33 2.63
C LYS A 41 8.25 17.29 3.19
N LYS A 42 8.29 18.57 2.80
CA LYS A 42 7.34 19.57 3.32
C LYS A 42 5.90 19.31 2.91
N ILE A 43 5.68 18.79 1.70
CA ILE A 43 4.35 18.58 1.15
C ILE A 43 3.77 17.23 1.59
N CYS A 44 4.56 16.16 1.51
CA CYS A 44 4.10 14.79 1.73
C CYS A 44 4.39 14.27 3.14
N TYR A 45 5.42 14.80 3.81
CA TYR A 45 5.87 14.36 5.14
C TYR A 45 6.06 15.51 6.15
N PRO A 46 5.06 16.41 6.31
CA PRO A 46 5.17 17.55 7.22
C PRO A 46 5.46 17.08 8.66
N GLN A 47 6.50 17.63 9.30
CA GLN A 47 6.94 17.20 10.63
C GLN A 47 6.17 17.85 11.78
N ASP A 48 5.34 18.84 11.47
CA ASP A 48 4.53 19.62 12.41
C ASP A 48 3.08 19.11 12.55
N VAL A 49 2.72 18.03 11.84
CA VAL A 49 1.42 17.36 11.96
C VAL A 49 1.54 16.00 12.62
N ASP A 50 0.43 15.53 13.18
CA ASP A 50 0.39 14.20 13.79
C ASP A 50 0.44 13.08 12.74
N SER A 51 1.05 11.95 13.10
CA SER A 51 1.11 10.73 12.30
C SER A 51 -0.27 10.20 11.89
N SER A 52 -1.32 10.47 12.69
CA SER A 52 -2.68 10.07 12.38
C SER A 52 -3.37 10.95 11.33
N PHE A 53 -2.77 12.08 10.92
CA PHE A 53 -3.37 12.99 9.95
C PHE A 53 -3.43 12.34 8.57
N HIS A 54 -4.61 12.31 7.95
CA HIS A 54 -4.83 11.54 6.73
C HIS A 54 -4.28 12.32 5.53
N GLY A 55 -3.57 11.64 4.63
CA GLY A 55 -3.10 12.21 3.35
C GLY A 55 -1.72 12.86 3.37
N ALA A 56 -1.31 13.49 4.48
CA ALA A 56 0.04 14.05 4.64
C ALA A 56 0.42 14.04 6.12
N ASN A 57 1.05 12.95 6.57
CA ASN A 57 1.54 12.82 7.94
C ASN A 57 3.07 12.81 7.98
N LYS A 58 3.66 12.91 9.17
CA LYS A 58 5.11 12.99 9.34
C LYS A 58 5.90 11.72 9.02
N ASP A 59 5.23 10.58 8.81
CA ASP A 59 5.89 9.28 8.67
C ASP A 59 6.22 8.97 7.21
N PHE A 60 7.47 8.58 6.96
CA PHE A 60 7.90 8.12 5.64
C PHE A 60 7.26 6.77 5.27
N HIS A 61 6.88 6.63 4.00
CA HIS A 61 6.26 5.40 3.50
C HIS A 61 7.23 4.21 3.52
N THR A 62 6.65 3.01 3.56
CA THR A 62 7.35 1.75 3.26
C THR A 62 6.94 1.28 1.87
N ALA A 63 7.90 1.12 0.96
CA ALA A 63 7.67 0.51 -0.33
C ALA A 63 7.56 -1.01 -0.17
N TYR A 64 6.52 -1.60 -0.75
CA TYR A 64 6.31 -3.04 -0.83
C TYR A 64 6.25 -3.45 -2.29
N TYR A 65 7.06 -4.44 -2.69
CA TYR A 65 6.97 -5.02 -4.03
C TYR A 65 6.25 -6.36 -3.90
N GLY A 66 5.15 -6.49 -4.64
CA GLY A 66 4.31 -7.68 -4.67
C GLY A 66 4.50 -8.45 -5.97
N GLU A 67 4.77 -9.75 -5.86
CA GLU A 67 4.62 -10.68 -6.99
C GLU A 67 3.15 -11.05 -7.11
N ILE A 68 2.55 -10.79 -8.28
CA ILE A 68 1.18 -11.21 -8.58
C ILE A 68 1.17 -12.74 -8.80
N VAL A 69 0.45 -13.46 -7.93
CA VAL A 69 0.32 -14.93 -8.01
C VAL A 69 -1.04 -15.39 -8.53
N SER A 70 -2.02 -14.49 -8.61
CA SER A 70 -3.33 -14.69 -9.24
C SER A 70 -3.97 -13.33 -9.57
N ALA A 71 -4.71 -13.25 -10.67
CA ALA A 71 -5.46 -12.06 -11.09
C ALA A 71 -6.83 -12.48 -11.63
N TYR A 72 -7.91 -11.86 -11.16
CA TYR A 72 -9.27 -12.23 -11.55
C TYR A 72 -10.29 -11.12 -11.31
N ILE A 73 -11.42 -11.24 -12.00
CA ILE A 73 -12.63 -10.42 -11.82
C ILE A 73 -13.67 -11.31 -11.12
N ILE A 74 -14.47 -10.73 -10.23
CA ILE A 74 -15.54 -11.42 -9.50
C ILE A 74 -16.87 -11.08 -10.18
N GLU A 75 -17.64 -12.11 -10.53
CA GLU A 75 -19.00 -12.00 -11.10
C GLU A 75 -20.09 -12.00 -10.02
#